data_AF-A0A949I1Y2-F1
#
_entry.id   AF-A0A949I1Y2-F1
#
_cell.length_a   1.000
_cell.length_b   1.000
_cell.length_c   1.000
_cell.angle_alpha   90.00
_cell.angle_beta   90.00
_cell.angle_gamma   90.00
#
_symmetry.space_group_name_H-M   'P 1'
#
loop_
_entity.id
_entity.type
_entity.pdbx_description
1 polymer ?
#
loop_
_entity_poly.entity_id
_entity_poly.type
_entity_poly.pdbx_seq_one_letter_code
_entity_poly.pdbx_strand_id
1 'polypeptide(L)'
;MSRKDTIKIRQNKLKEAFLGQLKRTPTIETACQKVAVSRASVYRWIKISKSFEKKVDEALTEGRAFMVDVAENQLFSLIGEKKFEAIRLLLTTHNPRYSNKLELSGSVNAKDEPLTAEQNSLIREALKLSSIKFYEKIKSIKNNEKEK
;
A
#
# COMPACT_ATOMS: atom_id res chain seq x y z
N MET A 1 6.62 -30.76 -36.62
CA MET A 1 6.73 -30.04 -35.34
C MET A 1 7.58 -30.86 -34.38
N SER A 2 8.57 -30.28 -33.70
CA SER A 2 9.39 -31.04 -32.75
C SER A 2 8.61 -31.30 -31.46
N ARG A 3 8.88 -32.41 -30.77
CA ARG A 3 8.28 -32.75 -29.47
C ARG A 3 8.41 -31.61 -28.45
N LYS A 4 9.51 -30.85 -28.52
CA LYS A 4 9.75 -29.66 -27.67
C LYS A 4 8.76 -28.53 -27.95
N ASP A 5 8.39 -28.32 -29.22
CA ASP A 5 7.48 -27.25 -29.62
C ASP A 5 6.06 -27.52 -29.12
N THR A 6 5.59 -28.76 -29.25
CA THR A 6 4.27 -29.17 -28.76
C THR A 6 4.14 -29.00 -27.25
N ILE A 7 5.19 -29.32 -26.48
CA ILE A 7 5.21 -29.11 -25.03
C ILE A 7 5.14 -27.63 -24.68
N LYS A 8 5.89 -26.78 -25.40
CA LYS A 8 5.92 -25.34 -25.19
C LYS A 8 4.55 -24.71 -25.46
N ILE A 9 3.89 -25.10 -26.55
CA ILE A 9 2.53 -24.65 -26.89
C ILE A 9 1.54 -25.02 -25.77
N ARG A 10 1.57 -26.27 -25.28
CA ARG A 10 0.71 -26.71 -24.18
C ARG A 10 0.95 -25.90 -22.91
N GLN A 11 2.20 -25.65 -22.54
CA GLN A 11 2.55 -24.86 -21.37
C GLN A 11 2.08 -23.41 -21.50
N ASN A 12 2.22 -22.79 -22.67
CA ASN A 12 1.75 -21.42 -22.89
C ASN A 12 0.23 -21.32 -22.76
N LYS A 13 -0.52 -22.28 -23.32
CA LYS A 13 -1.98 -22.32 -23.16
C LYS A 13 -2.40 -22.44 -21.70
N LEU A 14 -1.71 -23.27 -20.91
CA LEU A 14 -1.97 -23.38 -19.47
C LEU A 14 -1.64 -22.09 -18.71
N LYS A 15 -0.54 -21.42 -19.06
CA LYS A 15 -0.17 -20.12 -18.48
C LYS A 15 -1.22 -19.06 -18.77
N GLU A 16 -1.69 -18.96 -20.01
CA GLU A 16 -2.73 -18.00 -20.39
C GLU A 16 -4.07 -18.29 -19.70
N ALA A 17 -4.49 -19.56 -19.65
CA ALA A 17 -5.69 -19.97 -18.91
C ALA A 17 -5.58 -19.65 -17.41
N PHE A 18 -4.40 -19.90 -16.81
CA PHE A 18 -4.12 -19.55 -15.42
C PHE A 18 -4.25 -18.06 -15.16
N LEU A 19 -3.62 -17.22 -16.00
CA LEU A 19 -3.70 -15.76 -15.89
C LEU A 19 -5.14 -15.26 -16.05
N GLY A 20 -5.89 -15.80 -17.02
CA GLY A 20 -7.30 -15.48 -17.23
C GLY A 20 -8.16 -15.82 -16.00
N GLN A 21 -7.90 -16.96 -15.37
CA GLN A 21 -8.61 -17.33 -14.15
C GLN A 21 -8.23 -16.44 -12.96
N LEU A 22 -6.97 -16.02 -12.87
CA LEU A 22 -6.46 -15.18 -11.79
C LEU A 22 -7.09 -13.78 -11.78
N LYS A 23 -7.40 -13.24 -12.97
CA LYS A 23 -8.17 -12.01 -13.15
C LYS A 23 -9.61 -12.08 -12.65
N ARG A 24 -10.18 -13.29 -12.46
CA ARG A 24 -11.54 -13.47 -11.92
C ARG A 24 -11.55 -13.94 -10.48
N THR A 25 -10.56 -14.74 -10.11
CA THR A 25 -10.38 -15.26 -8.74
C THR A 25 -8.91 -15.06 -8.36
N PRO A 26 -8.57 -13.97 -7.64
CA PRO A 26 -7.18 -13.59 -7.32
C PRO A 26 -6.58 -14.46 -6.21
N THR A 27 -6.74 -15.78 -6.31
CA THR A 27 -6.22 -16.78 -5.39
C THR A 27 -5.50 -17.85 -6.20
N ILE A 28 -4.20 -18.03 -5.94
CA ILE A 28 -3.36 -18.97 -6.70
C ILE A 28 -3.91 -20.40 -6.62
N GLU A 29 -4.36 -20.83 -5.44
CA GLU A 29 -4.93 -22.18 -5.23
C GLU A 29 -6.14 -22.43 -6.14
N THR A 30 -7.15 -21.56 -6.03
CA THR A 30 -8.39 -21.68 -6.78
C THR A 30 -8.14 -21.61 -8.29
N ALA A 31 -7.23 -20.74 -8.73
CA ALA A 31 -6.85 -20.64 -10.14
C ALA A 31 -6.11 -21.89 -10.63
N CYS A 32 -5.23 -22.47 -9.80
CA CYS A 32 -4.53 -23.73 -10.08
C CYS A 32 -5.51 -24.90 -10.22
N GLN A 33 -6.47 -25.01 -9.31
CA GLN A 33 -7.51 -26.06 -9.33
C GLN A 33 -8.38 -25.95 -10.59
N LYS A 34 -8.85 -24.75 -10.92
CA LYS A 34 -9.70 -24.52 -12.11
C LYS A 34 -9.00 -24.79 -13.44
N VAL A 35 -7.69 -24.57 -13.51
CA VAL A 35 -6.88 -24.80 -14.73
C VAL A 35 -6.19 -26.16 -14.71
N ALA A 36 -6.38 -26.96 -13.66
CA ALA A 36 -5.75 -28.27 -13.46
C ALA A 36 -4.21 -28.23 -13.57
N VAL A 37 -3.59 -27.23 -12.93
CA VAL A 37 -2.13 -27.08 -12.84
C VAL A 37 -1.70 -27.13 -11.38
N SER A 38 -0.63 -27.86 -11.06
CA SER A 38 -0.07 -27.86 -9.71
C SER A 38 0.53 -26.50 -9.33
N ARG A 39 0.35 -26.07 -8.07
CA ARG A 39 0.99 -24.86 -7.54
C ARG A 39 2.51 -24.84 -7.76
N ALA A 40 3.16 -25.99 -7.55
CA ALA A 40 4.60 -26.13 -7.72
C ALA A 40 5.05 -25.80 -9.16
N SER A 41 4.23 -26.14 -10.15
CA SER A 41 4.51 -25.81 -11.55
C SER A 41 4.36 -24.32 -11.83
N VAL A 42 3.32 -23.67 -11.26
CA VAL A 42 3.14 -22.22 -11.36
C VAL A 42 4.29 -21.47 -10.71
N TYR A 43 4.66 -21.81 -9.47
CA TYR A 43 5.80 -21.18 -8.80
C TYR A 43 7.11 -21.37 -9.55
N ARG A 44 7.31 -22.54 -10.18
CA ARG A 44 8.46 -22.77 -11.05
C ARG A 44 8.45 -21.85 -12.26
N TRP A 45 7.29 -21.65 -12.91
CA TRP A 45 7.17 -20.72 -14.03
C TRP A 45 7.45 -19.27 -13.63
N ILE A 46 6.95 -18.86 -12.47
CA ILE A 46 7.20 -17.54 -11.89
C ILE A 46 8.71 -17.36 -11.67
N LYS A 47 9.37 -18.32 -11.01
CA LYS A 47 10.81 -18.27 -10.71
C LYS A 47 11.70 -18.21 -11.96
N ILE A 48 11.33 -18.94 -13.02
CA ILE A 48 12.15 -19.07 -14.24
C ILE A 48 11.91 -17.92 -15.23
N SER A 49 10.78 -17.21 -15.15
CA SER A 49 10.39 -16.20 -16.14
C SER A 49 9.87 -14.93 -15.49
N LYS A 50 10.73 -13.89 -15.46
CA LYS A 50 10.37 -12.55 -14.97
C LYS A 50 9.16 -11.95 -15.70
N SER A 51 9.05 -12.20 -17.01
CA SER A 51 7.90 -11.76 -17.79
C SER A 51 6.59 -12.42 -17.36
N PHE A 52 6.65 -13.69 -16.92
CA PHE A 52 5.45 -14.39 -16.44
C PHE A 52 5.08 -13.94 -15.03
N GLU A 53 6.07 -13.76 -14.15
CA GLU A 53 5.86 -13.15 -12.82
C GLU A 53 5.13 -11.81 -12.91
N LYS A 54 5.60 -10.89 -13.77
CA LYS A 54 4.93 -9.59 -13.95
C LYS A 54 3.47 -9.75 -14.39
N LYS A 55 3.20 -10.65 -15.34
CA LYS A 55 1.82 -10.93 -15.79
C LYS A 55 0.96 -11.51 -14.68
N VAL A 56 1.53 -12.31 -13.78
CA VAL A 56 0.82 -12.86 -12.61
C VAL A 56 0.47 -11.72 -11.64
N ASP A 57 1.39 -10.80 -11.37
CA ASP A 57 1.15 -9.65 -10.49
C ASP A 57 0.10 -8.68 -11.07
N GLU A 58 0.17 -8.43 -12.37
CA GLU A 58 -0.84 -7.66 -13.12
C GLU A 58 -2.21 -8.33 -13.02
N ALA A 59 -2.29 -9.63 -13.29
CA ALA A 59 -3.55 -10.40 -13.21
C ALA A 59 -4.11 -10.47 -11.78
N LEU A 60 -3.26 -10.55 -10.75
CA LEU A 60 -3.69 -10.49 -9.35
C LEU A 60 -4.25 -9.12 -9.00
N THR A 61 -3.66 -8.05 -9.52
CA THR A 61 -4.13 -6.68 -9.29
C THR A 61 -5.49 -6.44 -9.92
N GLU A 62 -5.63 -6.82 -11.20
CA GLU A 62 -6.91 -6.78 -11.92
C GLU A 62 -7.97 -7.65 -11.23
N GLY A 63 -7.61 -8.86 -10.80
CA GLY A 63 -8.53 -9.76 -10.09
C GLY A 63 -8.95 -9.24 -8.73
N ARG A 64 -8.08 -8.54 -7.99
CA ARG A 64 -8.46 -7.87 -6.74
C ARG A 64 -9.45 -6.74 -6.99
N ALA A 65 -9.24 -5.92 -8.02
CA ALA A 65 -10.18 -4.86 -8.39
C ALA A 65 -11.54 -5.45 -8.77
N PHE A 66 -11.57 -6.49 -9.61
CA PHE A 66 -12.81 -7.19 -9.96
C PHE A 66 -13.55 -7.73 -8.72
N MET A 67 -12.82 -8.29 -7.74
CA MET A 67 -13.44 -8.78 -6.51
C MET A 67 -14.01 -7.65 -5.63
N VAL A 68 -13.44 -6.45 -5.68
CA VAL A 68 -14.02 -5.27 -5.02
C VAL A 68 -15.35 -4.92 -5.67
N ASP A 69 -15.43 -4.84 -7.00
CA ASP A 69 -16.68 -4.56 -7.71
C ASP A 69 -17.77 -5.61 -7.40
N VAL A 70 -17.39 -6.89 -7.32
CA VAL A 70 -18.29 -7.97 -6.92
C VAL A 70 -18.76 -7.78 -5.47
N ALA A 71 -17.85 -7.43 -4.55
CA ALA A 71 -18.17 -7.19 -3.16
C ALA A 71 -19.11 -5.98 -2.98
N GLU A 72 -18.90 -4.91 -3.75
CA GLU A 72 -19.78 -3.73 -3.74
C GLU A 72 -21.20 -4.10 -4.20
N ASN A 73 -21.34 -4.89 -5.27
CA ASN A 73 -22.65 -5.38 -5.71
C ASN A 73 -23.35 -6.24 -4.65
N GLN A 74 -22.60 -7.10 -3.94
CA GLN A 74 -23.14 -7.90 -2.83
C GLN A 74 -23.53 -7.02 -1.65
N LEU A 75 -22.75 -5.97 -1.36
CA LEU A 75 -23.05 -5.01 -0.30
C LEU A 75 -24.39 -4.30 -0.58
N PHE A 76 -24.62 -3.84 -1.81
CA PHE A 76 -25.90 -3.22 -2.19
C PHE A 76 -27.08 -4.18 -2.08
N SER A 77 -26.87 -5.45 -2.41
CA SER A 77 -27.90 -6.48 -2.23
C SER A 77 -28.29 -6.64 -0.76
N LEU A 78 -27.31 -6.71 0.14
CA LEU A 78 -27.56 -6.79 1.60
C LEU A 78 -28.21 -5.51 2.17
N ILE A 79 -27.91 -4.35 1.61
CA ILE A 79 -28.60 -3.10 1.96
C ILE A 79 -30.07 -3.16 1.54
N GLY A 80 -30.38 -3.68 0.35
CA GLY A 80 -31.74 -3.94 -0.11
C GLY A 80 -32.51 -4.89 0.82
N GLU A 81 -31.82 -5.88 1.38
CA GLU A 81 -32.33 -6.79 2.42
C GLU A 81 -32.43 -6.17 3.82
N LYS A 82 -32.14 -4.89 3.97
CA LYS A 82 -32.19 -4.13 5.24
C LYS A 82 -31.25 -4.69 6.32
N LYS A 83 -30.13 -5.29 5.94
CA LYS A 83 -29.09 -5.72 6.89
C LYS A 83 -28.40 -4.50 7.50
N PHE A 84 -28.55 -4.32 8.81
CA PHE A 84 -28.04 -3.14 9.51
C PHE A 84 -26.52 -3.00 9.38
N GLU A 85 -25.79 -4.11 9.43
CA GLU A 85 -24.34 -4.16 9.34
C GLU A 85 -23.84 -3.60 8.00
N ALA A 86 -24.53 -3.95 6.90
CA ALA A 86 -24.21 -3.47 5.56
C ALA A 86 -24.50 -1.98 5.41
N ILE A 87 -25.65 -1.52 5.92
CA ILE A 87 -26.02 -0.09 5.94
C ILE A 87 -25.01 0.72 6.76
N ARG A 88 -24.67 0.24 7.96
CA ARG A 88 -23.69 0.88 8.84
C ARG A 88 -22.33 0.96 8.16
N LEU A 89 -21.85 -0.12 7.56
CA LEU A 89 -20.58 -0.14 6.84
C LEU A 89 -20.55 0.96 5.77
N LEU A 90 -21.55 0.99 4.88
CA LEU A 90 -21.62 1.98 3.80
C LEU A 90 -21.64 3.43 4.33
N LEU A 91 -22.46 3.70 5.35
CA LEU A 91 -22.54 5.04 5.94
C LEU A 91 -21.21 5.46 6.55
N THR A 92 -20.54 4.57 7.28
CA THR A 92 -19.27 4.87 7.95
C THR A 92 -18.12 5.08 6.96
N THR A 93 -18.13 4.42 5.79
CA THR A 93 -17.05 4.50 4.80
C THR A 93 -17.26 5.61 3.76
N HIS A 94 -18.50 5.86 3.31
CA HIS A 94 -18.77 6.80 2.21
C HIS A 94 -19.35 8.15 2.65
N ASN A 95 -19.74 8.29 3.92
CA ASN A 95 -20.27 9.55 4.42
C ASN A 95 -19.45 10.07 5.62
N PRO A 96 -18.70 11.18 5.46
CA PRO A 96 -17.91 11.77 6.55
C PRO A 96 -18.70 12.08 7.83
N ARG A 97 -20.01 12.35 7.71
CA ARG A 97 -20.91 12.61 8.84
C ARG A 97 -20.99 11.43 9.80
N TYR A 98 -20.90 10.21 9.29
CA TYR A 98 -20.99 8.95 10.04
C TYR A 98 -19.62 8.27 10.18
N SER A 99 -18.54 8.94 9.78
CA SER A 99 -17.20 8.40 9.95
C SER A 99 -16.86 8.19 11.43
N ASN A 100 -16.03 7.20 11.73
CA ASN A 100 -15.54 6.99 13.09
C ASN A 100 -14.66 8.17 13.48
N LYS A 101 -15.19 9.06 14.32
CA LYS A 101 -14.41 10.15 14.91
C LYS A 101 -13.63 9.61 16.09
N LEU A 102 -12.31 9.78 16.04
CA LEU A 102 -11.43 9.48 17.16
C LEU A 102 -11.32 10.76 17.99
N GLU A 103 -12.06 10.82 19.10
CA GLU A 103 -11.96 11.93 20.06
C GLU A 103 -10.63 11.79 20.81
N LEU A 104 -9.68 12.68 20.54
CA LEU A 104 -8.42 12.77 21.26
C LEU A 104 -8.60 13.65 22.51
N SER A 105 -9.08 13.05 23.59
CA SER A 105 -9.10 13.71 24.91
C SER A 105 -7.71 13.62 25.54
N GLY A 106 -6.79 14.47 25.08
CA GLY A 106 -5.49 14.67 25.70
C GLY A 106 -5.21 16.16 25.76
N SER A 107 -4.81 16.69 26.93
CA SER A 107 -4.13 17.97 26.93
C SER A 107 -2.78 17.73 26.26
N VAL A 108 -2.61 18.23 25.02
CA VAL A 108 -1.27 18.44 24.51
C VAL A 108 -0.72 19.55 25.38
N ASN A 109 -0.11 19.16 26.51
CA ASN A 109 0.73 20.03 27.30
C ASN A 109 1.93 20.33 26.41
N ALA A 110 1.75 21.22 25.44
CA ALA A 110 2.82 22.05 24.93
C ALA A 110 3.20 22.99 26.09
N LYS A 111 3.75 22.40 27.16
CA LYS A 111 4.60 23.18 28.03
C LYS A 111 5.69 23.65 27.10
N ASP A 112 5.87 24.96 27.01
CA ASP A 112 7.11 25.56 26.55
C ASP A 112 8.22 25.15 27.53
N GLU A 113 8.52 23.85 27.58
CA GLU A 113 9.60 23.30 28.35
C GLU A 113 10.88 23.76 27.63
N PRO A 114 11.72 24.56 28.30
CA PRO A 114 12.96 25.00 27.70
C PRO A 114 13.77 23.76 27.33
N LEU A 115 14.31 23.76 26.10
CA LEU A 115 15.13 22.67 25.59
C LEU A 115 16.18 22.25 26.63
N THR A 116 16.27 20.95 26.90
CA THR A 116 17.29 20.40 27.78
C THR A 116 18.69 20.68 27.23
N ALA A 117 19.70 20.67 28.10
CA ALA A 117 21.09 20.95 27.72
C ALA A 117 21.59 20.01 26.60
N GLU A 118 21.19 18.74 26.64
CA GLU A 118 21.52 17.72 25.65
C GLU A 118 20.87 17.99 24.28
N GLN A 119 19.58 18.37 24.28
CA GLN A 119 18.86 18.76 23.06
C GLN A 119 19.50 19.99 22.40
N ASN A 120 19.92 20.97 23.21
CA ASN A 120 20.65 22.13 22.71
C ASN A 120 21.99 21.76 22.06
N SER A 121 22.75 20.80 22.62
CA SER A 121 24.00 20.35 22.00
C SER A 121 23.77 19.65 20.67
N LEU A 122 22.76 18.78 20.57
CA LEU A 122 22.40 18.08 19.34
C LEU A 122 21.97 19.05 18.24
N ILE A 123 21.15 20.06 18.57
CA ILE A 123 20.74 21.10 17.62
C ILE A 123 21.95 21.91 17.14
N ARG A 124 22.90 22.25 18.02
CA ARG A 124 24.13 22.95 17.64
C ARG A 124 25.01 22.13 16.70
N GLU A 125 25.13 20.84 16.94
CA GLU A 125 25.89 19.93 16.08
C GLU A 125 25.21 19.77 14.71
N ALA A 126 23.91 19.53 14.70
CA ALA A 126 23.11 19.46 13.46
C ALA A 126 23.18 20.77 12.65
N LEU A 127 23.13 21.93 13.31
CA LEU A 127 23.27 23.24 12.66
C LEU A 127 24.68 23.46 12.07
N LYS A 128 25.74 23.01 12.75
CA LYS A 128 27.11 23.04 12.22
C LYS A 128 27.30 22.16 10.99
N LEU A 129 26.66 20.99 10.99
CA LEU A 129 26.70 20.03 9.89
C LEU A 129 25.83 20.47 8.71
N SER A 130 24.76 21.22 8.97
CA SER A 130 23.95 21.85 7.94
C SER A 130 24.72 23.00 7.28
N SER A 131 24.66 23.12 5.96
CA SER A 131 25.27 24.22 5.19
C SER A 131 24.59 25.58 5.40
N ILE A 132 23.71 25.70 6.41
CA ILE A 132 22.94 26.89 6.73
C ILE A 132 23.86 27.84 7.51
N LYS A 133 24.66 28.65 6.80
CA LYS A 133 25.48 29.73 7.36
C LYS A 133 24.64 30.92 7.85
N PHE A 134 23.72 30.72 8.79
CA PHE A 134 23.00 31.83 9.45
C PHE A 134 23.64 32.27 10.77
N TYR A 135 24.55 31.48 11.34
CA TYR A 135 25.09 31.75 12.68
C TYR A 135 26.09 32.92 12.75
N GLU A 136 26.79 33.23 11.65
CA GLU A 136 27.77 34.34 11.63
C GLU A 136 27.08 35.72 11.54
N LYS A 137 25.91 35.82 10.90
CA LYS A 137 25.19 37.09 10.74
C LYS A 137 24.51 37.56 12.02
N ILE A 138 24.07 36.65 12.90
CA ILE A 138 23.42 37.01 14.18
C ILE A 138 24.44 37.53 15.20
N LYS A 139 25.69 37.04 15.16
CA LYS A 139 26.76 37.47 16.06
C LYS A 139 27.28 38.88 15.73
N SER A 140 27.33 39.25 14.45
CA SER A 140 27.71 40.62 14.04
C SER A 140 26.64 41.66 14.38
N ILE A 141 25.35 41.32 14.30
CA ILE A 141 24.25 42.22 14.67
C ILE A 141 24.27 42.53 16.18
N LYS A 142 24.46 41.52 17.04
CA LYS A 142 24.52 41.73 18.50
C LYS A 142 25.78 42.46 18.98
N ASN A 143 26.88 42.42 18.23
CA ASN A 143 28.09 43.17 18.58
C ASN A 143 27.98 44.65 18.19
N ASN A 144 27.30 44.97 17.08
CA ASN A 144 27.07 46.37 16.66
C ASN A 144 26.06 47.14 17.53
N GLU A 145 25.18 46.45 18.25
CA GLU A 145 24.25 47.08 19.22
C GLU A 145 24.89 47.37 20.59
N LYS A 146 26.11 46.87 20.85
CA LYS A 146 26.83 47.11 22.11
C LYS A 146 27.90 48.21 22.03
N GLU A 147 28.16 48.74 20.84
CA GLU A 147 29.15 49.81 20.61
C GLU A 147 28.50 51.15 20.18
N LYS A 148 27.19 51.33 20.41
CA LYS A 148 26.52 52.62 20.32
C LYS A 148 25.76 52.96 21.59
#